data_AF-A0A968MWQ2-F1
#
_entry.id   AF-A0A968MWQ2-F1
#
_cell.length_a   1.000
_cell.length_b   1.000
_cell.length_c   1.000
_cell.angle_alpha   90.00
_cell.angle_beta   90.00
_cell.angle_gamma   90.00
#
_symmetry.space_group_name_H-M   'P 1'
#
loop_
_entity.id
_entity.type
_entity.pdbx_description
1 polymer ?
#
loop_
_entity_poly.entity_id
_entity_poly.type
_entity_poly.pdbx_seq_one_letter_code
_entity_poly.pdbx_strand_id
1 'polypeptide(L)' 'MDEIFEKIGTTQTLSQKIERKIEEAIRQKKLINGTKLPSEKELCEKFAVSRTALREALRRLSARGL' A
#
# COMPACT_ATOMS: atom_id res chain seq x y z
N MET A 1 -13.93 32.07 -5.87
CA MET A 1 -12.71 31.57 -5.20
C MET A 1 -12.86 30.06 -4.96
N ASP A 2 -13.57 29.36 -5.86
CA ASP A 2 -14.28 28.11 -5.52
C ASP A 2 -13.88 26.93 -6.42
N GLU A 3 -12.91 27.12 -7.33
CA GLU A 3 -12.40 26.07 -8.23
C GLU A 3 -11.14 25.37 -7.70
N ILE A 4 -10.60 25.77 -6.54
CA ILE A 4 -9.32 25.25 -6.00
C ILE A 4 -9.44 23.78 -5.56
N PHE A 5 -10.66 23.30 -5.29
CA PHE A 5 -10.94 21.96 -4.78
C PHE A 5 -11.79 21.11 -5.74
N GLU A 6 -11.69 21.36 -7.04
CA GLU A 6 -12.34 20.50 -8.03
C GLU A 6 -11.77 19.08 -8.05
N LYS A 7 -12.62 18.16 -8.50
CA LYS A 7 -12.46 16.72 -8.34
C LYS A 7 -11.19 16.23 -9.04
N ILE A 8 -10.21 15.79 -8.23
CA ILE A 8 -9.03 15.06 -8.71
C ILE A 8 -9.51 13.70 -9.22
N GLY A 9 -9.89 13.63 -10.49
CA GLY A 9 -10.24 12.39 -11.16
C GLY A 9 -8.99 11.57 -11.40
N THR A 10 -8.71 10.56 -10.58
CA THR A 10 -7.93 9.38 -10.99
C THR A 10 -8.28 8.17 -10.14
N THR A 11 -8.31 7.02 -10.80
CA THR A 11 -8.97 5.77 -10.42
C THR A 11 -8.29 4.96 -9.30
N GLN A 12 -7.08 5.31 -8.87
CA GLN A 12 -6.42 4.85 -7.62
C GLN A 12 -4.96 5.34 -7.59
N THR A 13 -4.47 5.82 -6.44
CA THR A 13 -3.04 6.14 -6.25
C THR A 13 -2.17 4.89 -6.24
N LEU A 14 -0.86 5.04 -6.47
CA LEU A 14 0.07 3.91 -6.38
C LEU A 14 0.06 3.28 -4.99
N SER A 15 0.00 4.09 -3.93
CA SER A 15 -0.13 3.60 -2.55
C SER A 15 -1.41 2.80 -2.33
N GLN A 16 -2.55 3.21 -2.90
CA GLN A 16 -3.80 2.44 -2.84
C GLN A 16 -3.71 1.12 -3.62
N LYS A 17 -3.01 1.09 -4.76
CA LYS A 17 -2.78 -0.17 -5.51
C LYS A 17 -1.90 -1.14 -4.72
N ILE A 18 -0.85 -0.64 -4.08
CA ILE A 18 0.04 -1.43 -3.21
C ILE A 18 -0.75 -1.97 -2.01
N GLU A 19 -1.53 -1.11 -1.35
CA GLU A 19 -2.40 -1.46 -0.23
C GLU A 19 -3.31 -2.65 -0.60
N ARG A 20 -4.02 -2.54 -1.72
CA ARG A 20 -4.91 -3.59 -2.20
C ARG A 20 -4.18 -4.90 -2.50
N LYS A 21 -2.99 -4.83 -3.11
CA LYS A 21 -2.17 -6.02 -3.39
C LYS A 21 -1.69 -6.72 -2.12
N ILE A 22 -1.27 -5.95 -1.13
CA ILE A 22 -0.84 -6.50 0.16
C ILE A 22 -2.05 -7.06 0.92
N GLU A 23 -3.20 -6.36 0.92
CA GLU A 23 -4.44 -6.85 1.52
C GLU A 23 -4.90 -8.18 0.88
N GLU A 24 -4.86 -8.29 -0.46
CA GLU A 24 -5.13 -9.55 -1.17
C GLU A 24 -4.16 -10.66 -0.76
N ALA A 25 -2.86 -10.36 -0.61
CA ALA A 25 -1.85 -11.34 -0.19
C ALA A 25 -2.07 -11.82 1.26
N ILE A 26 -2.46 -10.92 2.17
CA ILE A 26 -2.84 -11.24 3.55
C ILE A 26 -4.09 -12.14 3.54
N ARG A 27 -5.14 -11.76 2.80
CA ARG A 27 -6.38 -12.54 2.68
C ARG A 27 -6.15 -13.93 2.08
N GLN A 28 -5.21 -14.05 1.13
CA GLN A 28 -4.80 -15.33 0.55
C GLN A 28 -3.92 -16.18 1.51
N LYS A 29 -3.70 -15.73 2.76
CA LYS A 29 -2.82 -16.37 3.76
C LYS A 29 -1.38 -16.58 3.26
N LYS A 30 -0.95 -15.84 2.22
CA LYS A 30 0.45 -15.84 1.76
C LYS A 30 1.37 -15.08 2.71
N LEU A 31 0.78 -14.17 3.48
CA LEU A 31 1.41 -13.51 4.62
C LEU A 31 0.72 -14.02 5.88
N ILE A 32 1.38 -14.94 6.59
CA ILE A 32 0.87 -15.47 7.86
C ILE A 32 1.10 -14.40 8.93
N ASN A 33 0.05 -14.08 9.68
CA ASN A 33 0.10 -13.20 10.83
C ASN A 33 1.22 -13.62 11.80
N GLY A 34 2.06 -12.67 12.21
CA GLY A 34 3.23 -12.94 13.06
C GLY A 34 4.49 -13.39 12.30
N THR A 35 4.40 -13.62 10.99
CA THR A 35 5.60 -13.85 10.16
C THR A 35 6.24 -12.52 9.83
N LYS A 36 7.56 -12.45 10.02
CA LYS A 36 8.34 -11.25 9.71
C LYS A 36 8.23 -10.96 8.22
N LEU A 37 7.73 -9.78 7.87
CA LEU A 37 7.72 -9.31 6.49
C LEU A 37 9.17 -9.23 5.97
N PRO A 38 9.39 -9.44 4.66
CA PRO A 38 10.66 -9.11 4.02
C PRO A 38 11.01 -7.64 4.31
N SER A 39 12.28 -7.30 4.19
CA SER A 39 12.72 -5.92 4.42
C SER A 39 12.01 -4.95 3.47
N GLU A 40 11.87 -3.70 3.91
CA GLU A 40 11.25 -2.63 3.12
C GLU A 40 11.89 -2.50 1.73
N LYS A 41 13.21 -2.74 1.65
CA LYS A 41 13.98 -2.75 0.41
C LYS A 41 13.57 -3.88 -0.53
N GLU A 42 13.50 -5.11 -0.03
CA GLU A 42 13.08 -6.26 -0.83
C GLU A 42 11.63 -6.14 -1.31
N LEU A 43 10.74 -5.58 -0.48
CA LEU A 43 9.36 -5.32 -0.89
C LEU A 43 9.31 -4.25 -1.99
N CYS A 44 10.09 -3.18 -1.89
CA CYS A 44 10.18 -2.19 -2.97
C CYS A 44 10.67 -2.81 -4.28
N GLU A 45 11.68 -3.66 -4.22
CA GLU A 45 12.23 -4.36 -5.40
C GLU A 45 11.21 -5.32 -6.00
N LYS A 46 10.55 -6.14 -5.18
CA LYS A 46 9.54 -7.12 -5.63
C LYS A 46 8.29 -6.48 -6.22
N PHE A 47 7.84 -5.37 -5.65
CA PHE A 47 6.68 -4.63 -6.15
C PHE A 47 7.04 -3.61 -7.23
N ALA A 48 8.33 -3.38 -7.50
CA ALA A 48 8.83 -2.34 -8.40
C ALA A 48 8.26 -0.94 -8.08
N VAL A 49 8.26 -0.58 -6.78
CA VAL A 49 7.66 0.67 -6.27
C VAL A 49 8.67 1.49 -5.49
N SER A 50 8.35 2.78 -5.31
CA SER A 50 9.15 3.67 -4.46
C SER A 50 8.93 3.34 -2.98
N ARG A 51 9.98 3.59 -2.18
CA ARG A 51 9.93 3.46 -0.71
C ARG A 51 8.82 4.29 -0.10
N THR A 52 8.60 5.51 -0.61
CA THR A 52 7.56 6.42 -0.11
C THR A 52 6.16 5.83 -0.30
N ALA A 53 5.85 5.33 -1.50
CA ALA A 53 4.54 4.73 -1.78
C ALA A 53 4.31 3.43 -0.97
N LEU A 54 5.36 2.62 -0.80
CA LEU A 54 5.30 1.42 0.04
C LEU A 54 5.04 1.78 1.51
N ARG A 55 5.76 2.76 2.07
CA ARG A 55 5.55 3.23 3.44
C ARG A 55 4.15 3.75 3.68
N GLU A 56 3.61 4.51 2.74
CA GLU A 56 2.24 4.99 2.85
C GLU A 56 1.23 3.84 2.86
N ALA A 57 1.39 2.87 1.96
CA ALA A 57 0.53 1.69 1.91
C ALA A 57 0.60 0.90 3.22
N LEU A 58 1.81 0.62 3.71
CA LEU A 58 2.02 -0.09 4.99
C LEU A 58 1.45 0.68 6.18
N ARG A 59 1.62 2.01 6.23
CA ARG A 59 1.01 2.85 7.26
C ARG A 59 -0.52 2.78 7.24
N ARG A 60 -1.13 2.83 6.05
CA ARG A 60 -2.59 2.72 5.89
C ARG A 60 -3.10 1.34 6.32
N LEU A 61 -2.41 0.27 5.94
CA LEU A 61 -2.74 -1.10 6.36
C LEU A 61 -2.64 -1.26 7.88
N SER A 62 -1.53 -0.78 8.48
CA SER A 62 -1.33 -0.82 9.93
C SER A 62 -2.39 0.00 10.67
N ALA A 63 -2.77 1.18 10.16
CA ALA A 63 -3.86 1.98 10.72
C ALA A 63 -5.23 1.28 10.64
N ARG A 64 -5.41 0.37 9.67
CA ARG A 64 -6.61 -0.48 9.53
C ARG A 64 -6.54 -1.76 10.37
N GLY A 65 -5.44 -2.01 11.08
CA GLY A 65 -5.25 -3.21 11.90
C GLY A 65 -4.97 -4.48 11.11
N LEU A 66 -4.47 -4.34 9.87
CA LEU A 66 -4.05 -5.45 9.00
C LEU A 66 -2.56 -5.74 9.11
#